data_AF-A0A8K0QXX0-F1
#
_entry.id   AF-A0A8K0QXX0-F1
#
_cell.length_a   1.000
_cell.length_b   1.000
_cell.length_c   1.000
_cell.angle_alpha   90.00
_cell.angle_beta   90.00
_cell.angle_gamma   90.00
#
_symmetry.space_group_name_H-M   'P 1'
#
loop_
_entity.id
_entity.type
_entity.pdbx_description
1 polymer ?
#
loop_
_entity_poly.entity_id
_entity_poly.type
_entity_poly.pdbx_seq_one_letter_code
_entity_poly.pdbx_strand_id
1 'polypeptide(L)' 'MPLLGRKFPAPVARPMWPFYISGLVILYGVNSAATAMATADEYKNDPRNPAVKNQAPNGH' A
#
# COMPACT_ATOMS: atom_id res chain seq x y z
N MET A 1 13.15 1.30 36.81
CA MET A 1 11.70 1.26 36.50
C MET A 1 11.55 1.32 34.99
N PRO A 2 10.76 0.44 34.35
CA PRO A 2 10.58 0.50 32.90
C PRO A 2 9.88 1.82 32.51
N LEU A 3 10.47 2.55 31.56
CA LEU A 3 9.98 3.86 31.09
C LEU A 3 8.57 3.81 30.44
N LEU A 4 8.05 2.63 30.11
CA LEU A 4 6.79 2.44 29.37
C LEU A 4 5.65 1.80 30.19
N GLY A 5 5.77 1.74 31.53
CA GLY A 5 4.75 1.10 32.35
C GLY A 5 4.66 -0.42 32.14
N ARG A 6 3.72 -1.08 32.84
CA ARG A 6 3.53 -2.54 32.78
C ARG A 6 2.75 -2.90 31.50
N LYS A 7 3.31 -3.74 30.63
CA LYS A 7 2.60 -4.27 29.46
C LYS A 7 1.65 -5.41 29.88
N PHE A 8 0.36 -5.23 29.67
CA PHE A 8 -0.66 -6.25 29.92
C PHE A 8 -1.01 -7.02 28.64
N PRO A 9 -1.13 -8.36 28.69
CA PRO A 9 -1.38 -9.18 27.51
C PRO A 9 -2.88 -9.19 27.13
N ALA A 10 -3.39 -8.05 26.64
CA ALA A 10 -4.74 -7.99 26.09
C ALA A 10 -4.83 -8.72 24.74
N PRO A 11 -5.90 -9.50 24.48
CA PRO A 11 -6.07 -10.20 23.21
C PRO A 11 -6.48 -9.22 22.10
N VAL A 12 -5.50 -8.58 21.44
CA VAL A 12 -5.74 -7.61 20.35
C VAL A 12 -5.97 -8.29 19.00
N ALA A 13 -5.20 -9.34 18.69
CA ALA A 13 -5.26 -9.99 17.37
C ALA A 13 -6.63 -10.63 17.09
N ARG A 14 -7.28 -11.20 18.11
CA ARG A 14 -8.53 -11.95 17.99
C ARG A 14 -9.77 -11.12 17.65
N PRO A 15 -9.98 -9.90 18.16
CA PRO A 15 -11.03 -9.01 17.69
C PRO A 15 -10.61 -8.21 16.44
N MET A 16 -9.31 -7.95 16.24
CA MET A 16 -8.83 -7.08 15.16
C MET A 16 -8.64 -7.78 13.82
N TRP A 17 -8.63 -9.12 13.77
CA TRP A 17 -8.38 -9.87 12.53
C TRP A 17 -9.24 -9.47 11.30
N PRO A 18 -10.55 -9.17 11.38
CA PRO A 18 -11.30 -8.73 10.20
C PRO A 18 -10.80 -7.39 9.66
N PHE A 19 -10.32 -6.49 10.53
CA PHE A 19 -9.77 -5.19 10.12
C PHE A 19 -8.39 -5.32 9.48
N TYR A 20 -7.58 -6.27 9.95
CA TYR A 20 -6.32 -6.57 9.29
C TYR A 20 -6.54 -7.16 7.90
N ILE A 21 -7.50 -8.10 7.77
CA ILE A 21 -7.87 -8.67 6.47
C ILE A 21 -8.40 -7.59 5.54
N SER A 22 -9.34 -6.77 6.00
CA SER A 22 -9.90 -5.69 5.17
C SER A 22 -8.81 -4.70 4.75
N GLY A 23 -7.89 -4.33 5.65
CA GLY A 23 -6.75 -3.49 5.33
C GLY A 23 -5.88 -4.08 4.21
N LEU A 24 -5.61 -5.39 4.24
CA LEU A 24 -4.85 -6.06 3.18
C LEU A 24 -5.61 -6.08 1.85
N VAL A 25 -6.91 -6.36 1.87
CA VAL A 25 -7.76 -6.37 0.67
C VAL A 25 -7.80 -4.98 0.02
N ILE A 26 -8.02 -3.93 0.82
CA ILE A 26 -8.04 -2.55 0.33
C ILE A 26 -6.67 -2.13 -0.18
N LEU A 27 -5.59 -2.48 0.52
CA LEU A 27 -4.23 -2.19 0.05
C LEU A 27 -3.98 -2.78 -1.34
N TYR A 28 -4.36 -4.03 -1.56
CA TYR A 28 -4.24 -4.67 -2.86
C TYR A 28 -5.14 -4.02 -3.93
N GLY A 29 -6.39 -3.72 -3.57
CA GLY A 29 -7.34 -3.06 -4.47
C GLY A 29 -6.87 -1.66 -4.89
N VAL A 30 -6.39 -0.86 -3.95
CA VAL A 30 -5.87 0.49 -4.23
C VAL A 30 -4.59 0.42 -5.04
N ASN A 31 -3.66 -0.49 -4.72
CA ASN A 31 -2.42 -0.64 -5.47
C ASN A 31 -2.66 -1.03 -6.94
N SER A 32 -3.54 -2.00 -7.18
CA SER A 32 -3.92 -2.43 -8.53
C SER A 32 -4.63 -1.32 -9.31
N ALA A 33 -5.59 -0.63 -8.69
CA ALA A 33 -6.29 0.49 -9.31
C ALA A 33 -5.32 1.66 -9.63
N ALA A 34 -4.44 2.02 -8.69
CA ALA A 34 -3.45 3.08 -8.90
C ALA A 34 -2.50 2.75 -10.07
N THR A 35 -2.07 1.49 -10.19
CA THR A 35 -1.22 1.04 -11.30
C THR A 35 -1.95 1.15 -12.65
N ALA A 36 -3.22 0.76 -12.71
CA ALA A 36 -4.01 0.91 -13.92
C ALA A 36 -4.20 2.39 -14.30
N MET A 37 -4.56 3.25 -13.33
CA MET A 37 -4.78 4.68 -13.56
C MET A 37 -3.49 5.43 -13.92
N ALA A 38 -2.33 4.95 -13.47
CA ALA A 38 -1.04 5.52 -13.83
C ALA A 38 -0.73 5.42 -15.34
N THR A 39 -1.43 4.54 -16.08
CA THR A 39 -1.28 4.42 -17.55
C THR A 39 -2.32 5.22 -18.35
N ALA A 40 -3.24 5.93 -17.67
CA ALA A 40 -4.25 6.74 -18.34
C ALA A 40 -3.59 7.88 -19.16
N ASP A 41 -4.26 8.30 -20.25
CA ASP A 41 -3.71 9.27 -21.20
C ASP A 41 -3.26 10.60 -20.58
N GLU A 42 -3.94 11.03 -19.52
CA GLU A 42 -3.63 12.24 -18.75
C GLU A 42 -2.33 12.11 -17.95
N TYR A 43 -2.06 10.93 -17.38
CA TYR A 43 -0.98 10.73 -16.38
C TYR A 43 0.21 9.93 -16.93
N LYS A 44 0.09 9.31 -18.10
CA LYS A 44 1.13 8.44 -18.69
C LYS A 44 2.44 9.15 -19.03
N ASN A 45 2.39 10.47 -19.25
CA ASN A 45 3.57 11.28 -19.60
C ASN A 45 4.00 12.24 -18.49
N ASP A 46 3.34 12.20 -17.32
CA ASP A 46 3.72 13.05 -16.19
C ASP A 46 5.08 12.57 -15.62
N PRO A 47 6.13 13.42 -15.59
CA PRO A 47 7.44 13.04 -15.03
C PRO A 47 7.40 12.70 -13.53
N ARG A 48 6.31 13.03 -12.82
CA ARG A 48 6.09 12.68 -11.41
C ARG A 48 5.49 11.30 -11.25
N ASN A 49 4.97 10.71 -12.32
CA ASN A 49 4.38 9.37 -12.29
C ASN A 49 5.48 8.31 -12.05
N PRO A 50 5.43 7.55 -10.95
CA PRO A 50 6.42 6.51 -10.67
C PRO A 50 6.48 5.44 -11.76
N ALA A 51 5.39 5.23 -12.51
CA ALA A 51 5.36 4.29 -13.63
C ALA A 51 6.28 4.73 -14.79
N VAL A 52 6.44 6.03 -15.01
CA VAL A 52 7.35 6.60 -16.03
C VAL A 52 8.80 6.54 -15.55
N LYS A 53 9.04 6.84 -14.26
CA LYS A 53 10.38 6.77 -13.66
C LYS A 53 10.93 5.34 -13.62
N ASN A 54 10.06 4.35 -13.43
CA ASN A 54 10.39 2.93 -13.38
C ASN A 54 10.20 2.23 -14.72
N GLN A 55 9.89 2.95 -15.81
CA GLN A 55 10.03 2.37 -17.15
C GLN A 55 11.51 2.04 -17.33
N ALA A 56 11.83 0.75 -17.25
CA ALA A 56 13.08 0.25 -17.77
C ALA A 56 13.22 0.77 -19.21
N PRO A 57 14.42 1.16 -19.68
CA PRO A 57 14.61 1.44 -21.09
C PRO A 57 14.20 0.16 -21.82
N ASN A 58 13.03 0.18 -22.45
CA ASN A 58 12.61 -0.87 -23.36
C ASN A 58 13.55 -0.75 -24.55
N GLY A 59 14.72 -1.42 -24.46
CA GLY A 59 15.48 -1.77 -25.64
C GLY A 59 14.61 -2.74 -26.43
N HIS A 60 14.06 -2.27 -27.53
CA HIS A 60 13.88 -2.89 -28.86
C HIS A 60 13.27 -1.83 -29.77
#